data_AF-A0A4Q3YGK6-F1
#
_entry.id   AF-A0A4Q3YGK6-F1
#
_cell.length_a   1.000
_cell.length_b   1.000
_cell.length_c   1.000
_cell.angle_alpha   90.00
_cell.angle_beta   90.00
_cell.angle_gamma   90.00
#
_symmetry.space_group_name_H-M   'P 1'
#
loop_
_entity.id
_entity.type
_entity.pdbx_description
1 polymer ?
#
loop_
_entity_poly.entity_id
_entity_poly.type
_entity_poly.pdbx_seq_one_letter_code
_entity_poly.pdbx_strand_id
1 'polypeptide(L)'
;MPISVAELCEAATPLFDVSRRDMIDPSRMQHIFRARAAVCLAASIAGRSYAEIGQALGGRSKATIFNAVERAEAMAKREPGYKAACDHLVGLANEWTAKHAQISLTRVTVHSIKRGGRAPSPITADRRQLSLAI
;
A
#
# COMPACT_ATOMS: atom_id res chain seq x y z
N MET A 1 -1.25 -4.83 -2.37
CA MET A 1 -1.44 -3.37 -2.54
C MET A 1 -1.80 -2.77 -1.20
N PRO A 2 -1.19 -1.65 -0.77
CA PRO A 2 -1.51 -1.03 0.51
C PRO A 2 -2.88 -0.37 0.46
N ILE A 3 -3.58 -0.38 1.60
CA ILE A 3 -4.87 0.32 1.76
C ILE A 3 -4.76 1.77 1.28
N SER A 4 -5.83 2.31 0.70
CA SER A 4 -5.85 3.70 0.30
C SER A 4 -6.04 4.61 1.51
N VAL A 5 -5.51 5.84 1.43
CA VAL A 5 -5.76 6.87 2.45
C VAL A 5 -7.25 7.22 2.50
N ALA A 6 -7.96 7.04 1.38
CA ALA A 6 -9.41 7.18 1.33
C ALA A 6 -10.11 6.19 2.26
N GLU A 7 -9.85 4.90 2.11
CA GLU A 7 -10.45 3.87 2.96
C GLU A 7 -10.11 4.07 4.45
N LEU A 8 -8.87 4.49 4.77
CA LEU A 8 -8.49 4.81 6.14
C LEU A 8 -9.26 5.99 6.73
N CYS A 9 -9.54 7.03 5.93
CA CYS A 9 -10.35 8.14 6.41
C CYS A 9 -11.80 7.72 6.64
N GLU A 10 -12.38 6.89 5.76
CA GLU A 10 -13.75 6.35 5.97
C GLU A 10 -13.82 5.58 7.29
N ALA A 11 -12.85 4.70 7.54
CA ALA A 11 -12.76 3.95 8.78
C ALA A 11 -12.53 4.85 10.02
N ALA A 12 -11.88 6.01 9.85
CA ALA A 12 -11.64 6.95 10.94
C ALA A 12 -12.87 7.81 11.28
N THR A 13 -13.80 8.04 10.34
CA THR A 13 -14.98 8.91 10.59
C THR A 13 -15.79 8.51 11.83
N PRO A 14 -16.22 7.24 12.04
CA PRO A 14 -16.98 6.87 13.23
C PRO A 14 -16.14 6.84 14.51
N LEU A 15 -14.81 6.68 14.42
CA LEU A 15 -13.92 6.59 15.59
C LEU A 15 -13.70 7.95 16.26
N PHE A 16 -13.80 9.04 15.50
CA PHE A 16 -13.48 10.38 15.95
C PHE A 16 -14.64 11.37 15.85
N ASP A 17 -15.82 10.89 15.43
CA ASP A 17 -17.01 11.72 15.19
C ASP A 17 -16.69 12.92 14.26
N VAL A 18 -16.10 12.62 13.11
CA VAL A 18 -15.74 13.60 12.08
C VAL A 18 -16.30 13.18 10.73
N SER A 19 -16.64 14.15 9.89
CA SER A 19 -17.05 13.86 8.53
C SER A 19 -15.86 13.61 7.62
N ARG A 20 -16.11 12.98 6.47
CA ARG A 20 -15.08 12.82 5.44
C ARG A 20 -14.54 14.16 4.92
N ARG A 21 -15.39 15.18 4.87
CA ARG A 21 -15.01 16.53 4.45
C ARG A 21 -14.04 17.15 5.44
N ASP A 22 -14.21 16.93 6.75
CA ASP A 22 -13.31 17.47 7.78
C ASP A 22 -11.88 16.93 7.65
N MET A 23 -11.72 15.71 7.15
CA MET A 23 -10.41 15.10 6.93
C MET A 23 -9.57 15.83 5.87
N ILE A 24 -10.23 16.45 4.88
CA ILE A 24 -9.56 17.25 3.85
C ILE A 24 -9.57 18.75 4.18
N ASP A 25 -10.52 19.21 4.98
CA ASP A 25 -10.71 20.63 5.33
C ASP A 25 -9.48 21.24 6.02
N PRO A 26 -9.10 22.51 5.72
CA PRO A 26 -7.97 23.18 6.34
C PRO A 26 -8.12 23.44 7.86
N SER A 27 -9.31 23.25 8.44
CA SER A 27 -9.59 23.43 9.85
C SER A 27 -8.55 22.76 10.74
N ARG A 28 -8.19 23.46 11.82
CA ARG A 28 -7.18 23.03 12.80
C ARG A 28 -7.80 22.65 14.15
N MET A 29 -9.13 22.50 14.19
CA MET A 29 -9.81 22.03 15.40
C MET A 29 -9.20 20.71 15.87
N GLN A 30 -9.06 20.58 17.19
CA GLN A 30 -8.27 19.50 17.79
C GLN A 30 -8.83 18.11 17.45
N HIS A 31 -10.16 17.93 17.49
CA HIS A 31 -10.79 16.66 17.16
C HIS A 31 -10.53 16.23 15.70
N ILE A 32 -10.62 17.17 14.74
CA ILE A 32 -10.28 16.94 13.32
C ILE A 32 -8.78 16.65 13.15
N PHE A 33 -7.91 17.36 13.85
CA PHE A 33 -6.46 17.09 13.81
C PHE A 33 -6.14 15.69 14.32
N ARG A 34 -6.77 15.26 15.41
CA ARG A 34 -6.57 13.92 16.00
C ARG A 34 -6.96 12.82 15.02
N ALA A 35 -8.11 12.93 14.36
CA ALA A 35 -8.51 11.97 13.32
C ALA A 35 -7.51 11.89 12.17
N ARG A 36 -7.08 13.05 11.63
CA ARG A 36 -6.07 13.10 10.55
C ARG A 36 -4.72 12.51 10.97
N ALA A 37 -4.27 12.81 12.19
CA ALA A 37 -3.01 12.31 12.72
C ALA A 37 -3.03 10.78 12.86
N ALA A 38 -4.13 10.20 13.34
CA ALA A 38 -4.33 8.75 13.42
C ALA A 38 -4.29 8.09 12.03
N VAL A 39 -4.94 8.69 11.03
CA VAL A 39 -4.88 8.21 9.63
C VAL A 39 -3.48 8.32 9.05
N CYS A 40 -2.74 9.41 9.31
CA CYS A 40 -1.37 9.58 8.85
C CYS A 40 -0.46 8.46 9.37
N LEU A 41 -0.58 8.14 10.67
CA LEU A 41 0.15 7.05 11.30
C LEU A 41 -0.18 5.70 10.68
N ALA A 42 -1.47 5.38 10.51
CA ALA A 42 -1.89 4.12 9.90
C ALA A 42 -1.43 3.99 8.44
N ALA A 43 -1.54 5.06 7.66
CA ALA A 43 -1.11 5.08 6.27
C ALA A 43 0.42 4.95 6.12
N SER A 44 1.20 5.58 7.00
CA SER A 44 2.66 5.45 6.98
C SER A 44 3.11 4.03 7.34
N ILE A 45 2.46 3.40 8.32
CA ILE A 45 2.69 1.98 8.66
C ILE A 45 2.31 1.07 7.50
N ALA A 46 1.25 1.41 6.75
CA ALA A 46 0.85 0.71 5.53
C ALA A 46 1.83 0.89 4.35
N GLY A 47 2.92 1.65 4.52
CA GLY A 47 3.94 1.88 3.50
C GLY A 47 3.62 2.99 2.49
N ARG A 48 2.63 3.85 2.78
CA ARG A 48 2.38 5.05 1.96
C ARG A 48 3.42 6.13 2.25
N SER A 49 3.88 6.83 1.22
CA SER A 49 4.79 7.95 1.40
C SER A 49 4.08 9.17 1.99
N TYR A 50 4.81 10.00 2.75
CA TYR A 50 4.25 11.23 3.33
C TYR A 50 3.71 12.21 2.28
N ALA A 51 4.28 12.21 1.07
CA ALA A 51 3.77 13.03 -0.03
C ALA A 51 2.40 12.53 -0.51
N GLU A 52 2.23 11.22 -0.73
CA GLU A 52 0.94 10.62 -1.12
C GLU A 52 -0.14 10.85 -0.07
N ILE A 53 0.20 10.67 1.21
CA ILE A 53 -0.71 10.92 2.33
C ILE A 53 -1.13 12.40 2.33
N GLY A 54 -0.18 13.30 2.16
CA GLY A 54 -0.43 14.74 2.10
C GLY A 54 -1.38 15.13 0.98
N GLN A 55 -1.18 14.59 -0.22
CA GLN A 55 -2.06 14.81 -1.36
C GLN A 55 -3.50 14.33 -1.08
N ALA A 56 -3.64 13.12 -0.53
CA ALA A 56 -4.96 12.56 -0.21
C ALA A 56 -5.69 13.30 0.92
N LEU A 57 -4.95 13.96 1.80
CA LEU A 57 -5.48 14.81 2.87
C LEU A 57 -5.48 16.29 2.45
N GLY A 58 -5.98 16.62 1.27
CA GLY A 58 -6.18 18.02 0.85
C GLY A 58 -4.90 18.79 0.52
N GLY A 59 -3.89 18.13 -0.07
CA GLY A 59 -2.68 18.80 -0.57
C GLY A 59 -1.69 19.26 0.52
N ARG A 60 -1.64 18.56 1.65
CA ARG A 60 -0.73 18.88 2.75
C ARG A 60 0.72 18.53 2.42
N SER A 61 1.65 19.30 2.97
CA SER A 61 3.09 19.08 2.76
C SER A 61 3.59 17.80 3.46
N LYS A 62 4.68 17.20 2.94
CA LYS A 62 5.34 16.05 3.57
C LYS A 62 5.75 16.31 5.03
N ALA A 63 6.19 17.53 5.34
CA ALA A 63 6.61 17.91 6.69
C ALA A 63 5.41 18.01 7.64
N THR A 64 4.26 18.46 7.13
CA THR A 64 3.00 18.46 7.88
C THR A 64 2.57 17.04 8.25
N ILE A 65 2.72 16.09 7.31
CA ILE A 65 2.39 14.68 7.56
C ILE A 65 3.36 14.06 8.57
N PHE A 66 4.67 14.28 8.42
CA PHE A 66 5.67 13.81 9.38
C PHE A 66 5.34 14.28 10.81
N ASN A 67 5.09 15.58 11.00
CA ASN A 67 4.70 16.13 12.30
C ASN A 67 3.36 15.55 12.80
N ALA A 68 2.41 15.26 11.91
CA ALA A 68 1.16 14.61 12.31
C ALA A 68 1.39 13.18 12.82
N VAL A 69 2.27 12.41 12.20
CA VAL A 69 2.66 11.06 12.64
C VAL A 69 3.33 11.11 14.01
N GLU A 70 4.35 11.95 14.21
CA GLU A 70 5.02 12.09 15.50
C GLU A 70 4.04 12.48 16.62
N ARG A 71 3.11 13.39 16.32
CA ARG A 71 2.07 13.79 17.28
C ARG A 71 1.08 12.68 17.57
N ALA A 72 0.71 11.87 16.58
CA ALA A 72 -0.14 10.71 16.79
C ALA A 72 0.53 9.70 17.75
N GLU A 73 1.80 9.38 17.53
CA GLU A 73 2.55 8.48 18.40
C GLU A 73 2.66 9.03 19.83
N ALA A 74 2.94 10.34 19.97
CA ALA A 74 3.02 10.99 21.27
C ALA A 74 1.66 10.97 22.03
N MET A 75 0.54 11.19 21.33
CA MET A 75 -0.80 11.10 21.91
C MET A 75 -1.14 9.65 22.30
N ALA A 76 -0.84 8.68 21.44
CA ALA A 76 -1.10 7.26 21.69
C ALA A 76 -0.36 6.72 22.93
N LYS A 77 0.80 7.27 23.27
CA LYS A 77 1.52 6.93 24.51
C LYS A 77 0.82 7.40 25.79
N ARG A 78 0.01 8.46 25.71
CA ARG A 78 -0.58 9.15 26.87
C ARG A 78 -2.06 8.86 27.03
N GLU A 79 -2.75 8.55 25.94
CA GLU A 79 -4.20 8.49 25.89
C GLU A 79 -4.66 7.11 25.37
N PRO A 80 -5.10 6.21 26.27
CA PRO A 80 -5.48 4.84 25.89
C PRO A 80 -6.59 4.77 24.84
N GLY A 81 -7.60 5.65 24.92
CA GLY A 81 -8.69 5.70 23.94
C GLY A 81 -8.21 6.10 22.54
N TYR A 82 -7.31 7.08 22.45
CA TYR A 82 -6.68 7.46 21.19
C TYR A 82 -5.81 6.34 20.63
N LYS A 83 -5.05 5.66 21.51
CA LYS A 83 -4.25 4.50 21.12
C LYS A 83 -5.12 3.39 20.50
N ALA A 84 -6.24 3.05 21.14
CA ALA A 84 -7.15 2.02 20.62
C ALA A 84 -7.67 2.37 19.22
N ALA A 85 -8.02 3.64 18.97
CA ALA A 85 -8.44 4.09 17.64
C ALA A 85 -7.31 3.99 16.60
N CYS A 86 -6.08 4.38 16.96
CA CYS A 86 -4.91 4.19 16.10
C CYS A 86 -4.62 2.72 15.79
N ASP A 87 -4.62 1.87 16.83
CA ASP A 87 -4.38 0.42 16.69
C ASP A 87 -5.43 -0.22 15.77
N HIS A 88 -6.69 0.19 15.86
CA HIS A 88 -7.76 -0.27 14.97
C HIS A 88 -7.48 0.08 13.51
N LEU A 89 -7.10 1.32 13.21
CA LEU A 89 -6.77 1.74 11.84
C LEU A 89 -5.52 1.02 11.30
N VAL A 90 -4.51 0.81 12.14
CA VAL A 90 -3.30 0.04 11.79
C VAL A 90 -3.64 -1.43 11.52
N GLY A 91 -4.51 -2.02 12.34
CA GLY A 91 -5.02 -3.38 12.13
C GLY A 91 -5.69 -3.53 10.76
N LEU A 92 -6.59 -2.61 10.41
CA LEU A 92 -7.24 -2.57 9.09
C LEU A 92 -6.23 -2.46 7.95
N ALA A 93 -5.21 -1.61 8.09
CA ALA A 93 -4.17 -1.47 7.07
C ALA A 93 -3.37 -2.77 6.84
N ASN A 94 -3.04 -3.48 7.92
CA ASN A 94 -2.33 -4.75 7.87
C ASN A 94 -3.19 -5.87 7.27
N GLU A 95 -4.45 -5.97 7.70
CA GLU A 95 -5.41 -6.94 7.15
C GLU A 95 -5.65 -6.75 5.66
N TRP A 96 -5.79 -5.49 5.22
CA TRP A 96 -5.94 -5.17 3.80
C TRP A 96 -4.76 -5.68 2.98
N THR A 97 -3.56 -5.43 3.50
CA THR A 97 -2.31 -5.86 2.86
C THR A 97 -2.24 -7.39 2.77
N ALA A 98 -2.63 -8.10 3.84
CA ALA A 98 -2.66 -9.56 3.88
C ALA A 98 -3.66 -10.17 2.89
N LYS A 99 -4.92 -9.68 2.86
CA LYS A 99 -5.97 -10.15 1.96
C LYS A 99 -5.57 -10.00 0.48
N HIS A 100 -4.95 -8.87 0.14
CA HIS A 100 -4.56 -8.60 -1.24
C HIS A 100 -3.24 -9.27 -1.65
N ALA A 101 -2.39 -9.65 -0.70
CA ALA A 101 -1.24 -10.51 -0.98
C ALA A 101 -1.68 -11.90 -1.45
N GLN A 102 -2.69 -12.49 -0.79
CA GLN A 102 -3.24 -13.80 -1.16
C GLN A 102 -3.86 -13.81 -2.56
N ILE A 103 -4.63 -12.77 -2.93
CA ILE A 103 -5.25 -12.65 -4.26
C ILE A 103 -4.20 -12.56 -5.38
N SER A 104 -3.06 -11.90 -5.12
CA SER A 104 -1.97 -11.78 -6.08
C SER A 104 -1.28 -13.12 -6.36
N LEU A 105 -1.15 -13.98 -5.35
CA LEU A 105 -0.52 -15.30 -5.47
C LEU A 105 -1.41 -16.28 -6.24
N THR A 106 -2.74 -16.21 -6.08
CA THR A 106 -3.67 -17.10 -6.78
C THR A 106 -3.78 -16.81 -8.29
N ARG A 107 -3.54 -15.57 -8.73
CA ARG A 107 -3.63 -15.19 -10.16
C ARG A 107 -2.43 -15.63 -11.01
N VAL A 108 -1.25 -15.82 -10.42
CA VAL A 108 -0.05 -16.24 -11.17
C VAL A 108 -0.12 -17.72 -11.58
N THR A 109 -0.86 -18.55 -10.85
CA THR A 109 -0.89 -20.01 -11.08
C THR A 109 -1.64 -20.42 -12.35
N VAL A 110 -2.48 -19.57 -12.94
CA VAL A 110 -3.35 -19.96 -14.07
C VAL A 110 -2.67 -19.82 -15.45
N HIS A 111 -1.53 -19.11 -15.56
CA HIS A 111 -0.87 -18.87 -16.86
C HIS A 111 0.32 -19.80 -17.18
N SER A 112 0.61 -20.81 -16.35
CA SER A 112 1.70 -21.77 -16.59
C SER A 112 1.20 -23.20 -16.81
N ILE A 113 0.22 -23.38 -17.70
CA ILE A 113 -0.18 -24.70 -18.21
C ILE A 113 0.16 -24.78 -19.71
N LYS A 114 1.32 -25.40 -19.96
CA LYS A 114 1.83 -26.01 -21.21
C LYS A 114 0.97 -25.86 -22.48
N ARG A 115 1.52 -25.16 -23.47
CA ARG A 115 1.50 -25.60 -24.89
C ARG A 115 2.98 -25.86 -25.24
N GLY A 116 3.48 -27.06 -25.52
CA GLY A 116 2.87 -28.14 -26.30
C GLY A 116 3.28 -28.03 -27.77
N GLY A 117 4.58 -28.22 -28.08
CA GLY A 117 5.03 -28.86 -29.33
C GLY A 117 5.46 -27.98 -30.52
N ARG A 118 6.79 -27.91 -30.77
CA ARG A 118 7.39 -28.25 -32.07
C ARG A 118 8.87 -28.60 -31.88
N ALA A 119 9.22 -29.86 -32.05
CA ALA A 119 10.61 -30.30 -32.10
C ALA A 119 11.29 -29.71 -33.36
N PRO A 120 12.53 -29.21 -33.29
CA PRO A 120 13.30 -28.88 -34.48
C PRO A 120 13.75 -30.17 -35.19
N SER A 121 13.48 -30.23 -36.49
CA SER A 121 13.87 -31.31 -37.40
C SER A 121 15.39 -31.53 -37.43
N PRO A 122 15.87 -32.76 -37.73
CA PRO A 122 17.29 -33.09 -37.70
C PRO A 122 18.07 -32.41 -38.85
N ILE A 123 19.16 -31.74 -38.51
CA ILE A 123 20.17 -31.23 -39.44
C ILE A 123 20.84 -32.43 -40.09
N THR A 124 20.59 -32.63 -41.39
CA THR A 124 21.37 -33.55 -42.24
C THR A 124 21.99 -32.73 -43.36
N ALA A 125 23.28 -32.40 -43.25
CA ALA A 125 24.15 -32.09 -44.39
C ALA A 125 25.58 -31.84 -43.89
N ASP A 126 26.39 -32.89 -43.79
CA ASP A 126 27.82 -32.74 -44.10
C ASP A 126 28.40 -34.05 -44.62
N ARG A 127 28.79 -34.05 -45.90
CA ARG A 127 29.73 -34.97 -46.55
C ARG A 127 29.80 -34.60 -48.03
N ARG A 128 30.62 -33.61 -48.37
CA ARG A 128 31.42 -33.55 -49.62
C ARG A 128 32.20 -32.23 -49.70
N GLN A 129 33.48 -32.38 -50.00
CA GLN A 129 34.55 -31.37 -50.14
C GLN A 129 35.12 -30.96 -48.78
N LEU A 130 36.32 -31.38 -48.37
CA LEU A 130 37.58 -31.14 -49.07
C LEU A 130 38.59 -32.27 -48.79
N SER A 131 38.86 -33.11 -49.79
CA SER A 131 40.13 -33.82 -49.89
C SER A 131 41.03 -33.02 -50.83
N LEU A 132 42.01 -32.32 -50.25
CA LEU A 132 43.15 -31.77 -50.97
C LEU A 132 44.37 -32.64 -50.65
N ALA A 133 45.16 -32.86 -51.69
CA ALA A 133 46.59 -33.16 -51.64
C ALA A 133 47.05 -34.61 -51.34
N ILE A 134 47.62 -35.18 -52.42
CA ILE A 134 48.67 -36.22 -52.53
C ILE A 134 48.17 -37.67 -52.51
#